data_AF-A0A359D5R3-F1
#
_entry.id   AF-A0A359D5R3-F1
#
_cell.length_a   1.000
_cell.length_b   1.000
_cell.length_c   1.000
_cell.angle_alpha   90.00
_cell.angle_beta   90.00
_cell.angle_gamma   90.00
#
_symmetry.space_group_name_H-M   'P 1'
#
loop_
_entity.id
_entity.type
_entity.pdbx_description
1 polymer ?
#
loop_
_entity_poly.entity_id
_entity_poly.type
_entity_poly.pdbx_seq_one_letter_code
_entity_poly.pdbx_strand_id
1 'polypeptide(L)'
;MRHQFKDAGVRALVYLNMFGKLVQDVLPDTDIDYLIEAKMGDLLPSLKGWLVNTVVKKVKKMVPDYHLPQAVSFKDALKQGQGHGLKPVKVGHSDIAVLQY
;
A
#
# COMPACT_ATOMS: atom_id res chain seq x y z
N MET A 1 4.53 -12.42 -7.43
CA MET A 1 4.92 -11.36 -6.48
C MET A 1 6.43 -11.13 -6.42
N ARG A 2 7.26 -11.98 -5.80
CA ARG A 2 8.72 -11.72 -5.66
C ARG A 2 9.41 -11.30 -6.96
N HIS A 3 9.29 -12.13 -7.99
CA HIS A 3 9.91 -11.84 -9.29
C HIS A 3 9.35 -10.57 -9.94
N GLN A 4 8.03 -10.39 -9.91
CA GLN A 4 7.35 -9.22 -10.47
C GLN A 4 7.79 -7.91 -9.80
N PHE A 5 7.96 -7.90 -8.47
CA PHE A 5 8.42 -6.70 -7.76
C PHE A 5 9.86 -6.32 -8.09
N LYS A 6 10.73 -7.31 -8.29
CA LYS A 6 12.11 -7.07 -8.74
C LYS A 6 12.15 -6.58 -10.18
N ASP A 7 11.43 -7.26 -11.08
CA ASP A 7 11.37 -6.93 -12.50
C ASP A 7 10.81 -5.52 -12.73
N ALA A 8 9.76 -5.14 -11.99
CA ALA A 8 9.19 -3.80 -12.04
C ALA A 8 10.00 -2.72 -11.27
N GLY A 9 11.10 -3.08 -10.60
CA GLY A 9 11.93 -2.14 -9.85
C GLY A 9 11.19 -1.43 -8.71
N VAL A 10 10.29 -2.12 -8.02
CA VAL A 10 9.41 -1.51 -7.01
C VAL A 10 10.20 -1.06 -5.78
N ARG A 11 10.17 0.25 -5.49
CA ARG A 11 10.75 0.86 -4.29
C ARG A 11 9.72 1.20 -3.21
N ALA A 12 8.47 1.40 -3.61
CA ALA A 12 7.35 1.70 -2.72
C ALA A 12 6.14 0.81 -3.06
N LEU A 13 5.52 0.23 -2.04
CA LEU A 13 4.36 -0.63 -2.18
C LEU A 13 3.18 -0.09 -1.37
N VAL A 14 2.09 0.23 -2.07
CA VAL A 14 0.78 0.50 -1.46
C VAL A 14 -0.05 -0.77 -1.54
N TYR A 15 -0.56 -1.25 -0.41
CA TYR A 15 -1.32 -2.50 -0.35
C TYR A 15 -2.51 -2.41 0.61
N LEU A 16 -3.55 -3.22 0.36
CA LEU A 16 -4.64 -3.39 1.32
C LEU A 16 -4.21 -4.33 2.44
N ASN A 17 -4.55 -4.00 3.68
CA ASN A 17 -4.26 -4.80 4.88
C ASN A 17 -4.71 -6.28 4.79
N MET A 18 -5.71 -6.59 3.96
CA MET A 18 -6.11 -7.97 3.65
C MET A 18 -4.96 -8.83 3.07
N PHE A 19 -4.00 -8.19 2.38
CA PHE A 19 -2.83 -8.83 1.80
C PHE A 19 -1.59 -8.72 2.69
N GLY A 20 -1.69 -8.17 3.89
CA GLY A 20 -0.52 -7.88 4.74
C GLY A 20 0.33 -9.11 5.05
N LYS A 21 -0.30 -10.29 5.21
CA LYS A 21 0.43 -11.55 5.38
C LYS A 21 1.24 -11.94 4.13
N LEU A 22 0.65 -11.79 2.95
CA LEU A 22 1.37 -12.05 1.69
C LEU A 22 2.51 -11.06 1.49
N VAL A 23 2.31 -9.79 1.85
CA VAL A 23 3.35 -8.76 1.81
C VAL A 23 4.49 -9.11 2.77
N GLN A 24 4.19 -9.51 4.01
CA GLN A 24 5.19 -9.95 4.97
C GLN A 24 6.03 -11.13 4.45
N ASP A 25 5.40 -12.09 3.76
CA ASP A 25 6.08 -13.30 3.28
C ASP A 25 6.98 -13.04 2.06
N VAL A 26 6.77 -11.96 1.31
CA VAL A 26 7.57 -11.61 0.11
C VAL A 26 8.56 -10.49 0.37
N LEU A 27 8.33 -9.63 1.37
CA LEU A 27 9.16 -8.47 1.65
C LEU A 27 10.66 -8.77 1.81
N PRO A 28 11.10 -9.83 2.52
CA PRO A 28 12.54 -10.12 2.68
C PRO A 28 13.28 -10.36 1.36
N ASP A 29 12.56 -10.73 0.31
CA ASP A 29 13.12 -11.04 -1.01
C ASP A 29 12.91 -9.90 -2.01
N THR A 30 12.70 -8.66 -1.56
CA THR A 30 12.39 -7.50 -2.42
C THR A 30 13.23 -6.28 -2.04
N ASP A 31 13.36 -5.34 -2.96
CA ASP A 31 14.09 -4.07 -2.77
C ASP A 31 13.14 -2.92 -2.38
N ILE A 32 12.04 -3.25 -1.68
CA ILE A 32 11.00 -2.30 -1.28
C ILE A 32 11.45 -1.57 -0.01
N ASP A 33 11.55 -0.23 -0.09
CA ASP A 33 11.90 0.61 1.06
C ASP A 33 10.65 1.12 1.79
N TYR A 34 9.59 1.43 1.05
CA TYR A 34 8.40 2.08 1.59
C TYR A 34 7.19 1.16 1.53
N LEU A 35 6.61 0.88 2.69
CA LEU A 35 5.36 0.13 2.81
C LEU A 35 4.24 1.05 3.27
N ILE A 36 3.20 1.16 2.45
CA ILE A 36 2.01 1.96 2.75
C ILE A 36 0.80 1.03 2.87
N GLU A 37 0.31 0.89 4.09
CA GLU A 37 -0.87 0.07 4.38
C GLU A 37 -2.15 0.90 4.24
N ALA A 38 -2.98 0.51 3.29
CA ALA A 38 -4.33 1.03 3.13
C ALA A 38 -5.37 0.07 3.75
N LYS A 39 -6.43 0.66 4.28
CA LYS A 39 -7.60 -0.05 4.82
C LYS A 39 -8.84 0.37 4.04
N MET A 40 -9.80 -0.55 3.90
CA MET A 40 -11.03 -0.30 3.13
C MET A 40 -11.80 0.95 3.60
N GLY A 41 -11.71 1.30 4.88
CA GLY A 41 -12.37 2.47 5.45
C GLY A 41 -11.57 3.78 5.43
N ASP A 42 -10.34 3.82 4.91
CA ASP A 42 -9.46 4.99 5.07
C ASP A 42 -9.95 6.26 4.35
N LEU A 43 -10.67 6.11 3.24
CA LEU A 43 -11.26 7.22 2.49
C LEU A 43 -12.74 7.45 2.81
N LEU A 44 -13.30 6.74 3.79
CA LEU A 44 -14.66 6.95 4.27
C LEU A 44 -14.69 8.02 5.38
N PRO A 45 -15.83 8.71 5.59
CA PRO A 45 -16.02 9.57 6.75
C PRO A 45 -15.67 8.83 8.05
N SER A 46 -14.98 9.51 8.97
CA SER A 46 -14.30 8.91 10.14
C SER A 46 -15.08 7.79 10.85
N LEU A 47 -16.34 8.04 11.22
CA LEU A 47 -17.18 7.05 11.90
C LEU A 47 -17.52 5.84 11.01
N LYS A 48 -17.85 6.07 9.74
CA LYS A 48 -18.12 5.00 8.77
C LYS A 48 -16.86 4.18 8.47
N GLY A 49 -15.72 4.84 8.33
CA GLY A 49 -14.43 4.20 8.09
C GLY A 49 -14.02 3.30 9.25
N TRP A 50 -14.18 3.76 10.49
CA TRP A 50 -13.89 2.93 11.68
C TRP A 50 -14.79 1.70 11.76
N LEU A 51 -16.09 1.86 11.50
CA LEU A 51 -17.04 0.74 11.47
C LEU A 51 -16.62 -0.29 10.41
N VAL A 52 -16.37 0.15 9.18
CA VAL A 52 -15.96 -0.72 8.06
C VAL A 52 -14.68 -1.49 8.41
N ASN A 53 -13.65 -0.79 8.90
CA ASN A 53 -12.39 -1.42 9.30
C ASN A 53 -12.59 -2.48 10.40
N THR A 54 -13.49 -2.19 11.36
CA THR A 54 -13.81 -3.12 12.46
C THR A 54 -14.56 -4.34 11.94
N VAL A 55 -15.55 -4.18 11.06
CA VAL A 55 -16.31 -5.28 10.46
C VAL A 55 -15.40 -6.18 9.63
N VAL A 56 -14.58 -5.59 8.76
CA VAL A 56 -13.66 -6.34 7.89
C VAL A 56 -12.66 -7.15 8.72
N LYS A 57 -12.09 -6.57 9.78
CA LYS A 57 -11.13 -7.24 10.65
C LYS A 57 -11.77 -8.27 11.58
N LYS A 58 -12.81 -7.88 12.34
CA LYS A 58 -13.35 -8.69 13.45
C LYS A 58 -14.49 -9.61 13.05
N VAL A 59 -15.38 -9.16 12.17
CA VAL A 59 -16.58 -9.91 11.80
C VAL A 59 -16.30 -10.81 10.62
N LYS A 60 -15.74 -10.24 9.54
CA LYS A 60 -15.44 -10.98 8.31
C LYS A 60 -14.11 -11.73 8.37
N LYS A 61 -13.25 -11.45 9.36
CA LYS A 61 -11.91 -12.05 9.52
C LYS A 61 -11.08 -12.00 8.23
N MET A 62 -11.25 -10.94 7.44
CA MET A 62 -10.59 -10.78 6.13
C MET A 62 -9.18 -10.23 6.24
N VAL A 63 -8.77 -9.80 7.43
CA VAL A 63 -7.42 -9.31 7.70
C VAL A 63 -6.69 -10.41 8.46
N PRO A 64 -5.71 -11.08 7.84
CA PRO A 64 -4.91 -12.07 8.53
C PRO A 64 -4.04 -11.40 9.60
N ASP A 65 -3.51 -12.20 10.53
CA ASP A 65 -2.49 -11.71 11.45
C ASP A 65 -1.13 -11.67 10.73
N TYR A 66 -0.47 -10.52 10.81
CA TYR A 66 0.87 -10.28 10.26
C TYR A 66 1.56 -9.16 11.06
N HIS A 67 2.87 -9.04 10.87
CA HIS A 67 3.72 -8.09 11.57
C HIS A 67 4.61 -7.35 10.57
N LEU A 68 4.26 -6.09 10.31
CA LEU A 68 4.97 -5.17 9.42
C LEU A 68 5.16 -3.82 10.13
N PRO A 69 6.01 -3.74 11.18
CA PRO A 69 6.17 -2.52 11.99
C PRO A 69 6.70 -1.32 11.21
N GLN A 70 7.34 -1.55 10.07
CA GLN A 70 7.84 -0.50 9.17
C GLN A 70 6.76 0.09 8.25
N ALA A 71 5.57 -0.49 8.19
CA ALA A 71 4.50 0.01 7.32
C ALA A 71 3.89 1.30 7.90
N VAL A 72 3.76 2.34 7.07
CA VAL A 72 3.04 3.58 7.41
C VAL A 72 1.59 3.48 6.98
N SER A 73 0.68 4.12 7.72
CA SER A 73 -0.72 4.15 7.30
C SER A 73 -0.92 5.02 6.06
N PHE A 74 -1.82 4.61 5.16
CA PHE A 74 -2.14 5.35 3.94
C PHE A 74 -2.55 6.81 4.23
N LYS A 75 -3.32 7.05 5.29
CA LYS A 75 -3.71 8.40 5.70
C LYS A 75 -2.53 9.24 6.17
N ASP A 76 -1.58 8.66 6.90
CA ASP A 76 -0.38 9.37 7.33
C ASP A 76 0.52 9.72 6.14
N ALA A 77 0.63 8.81 5.16
CA ALA A 77 1.35 9.07 3.92
C ALA A 77 0.71 10.24 3.13
N LEU A 78 -0.62 10.26 2.99
CA LEU A 78 -1.33 11.38 2.36
C LEU A 78 -1.14 12.70 3.12
N LYS A 79 -1.22 12.67 4.45
CA LYS A 79 -1.03 13.86 5.29
C LYS A 79 0.39 14.41 5.15
N GLN A 80 1.41 13.55 5.11
CA GLN A 80 2.80 13.96 4.86
C GLN A 80 2.96 14.55 3.46
N GLY A 81 2.31 13.95 2.45
CA GLY A 81 2.37 14.40 1.06
C GLY A 81 1.57 15.67 0.75
N GLN A 82 0.60 16.06 1.59
CA GLN A 82 -0.35 17.14 1.31
C GLN A 82 0.30 18.50 1.00
N GLY A 83 1.47 18.77 1.57
CA GLY A 83 2.22 20.02 1.33
C GLY A 83 3.16 19.97 0.12
N HIS A 84 3.34 18.81 -0.51
CA HIS A 84 4.25 18.67 -1.64
C HIS A 84 3.53 18.95 -2.97
N GLY A 85 4.03 19.94 -3.70
CA GLY A 85 3.58 20.18 -5.07
C GLY A 85 4.09 19.11 -6.04
N LEU A 86 3.26 18.76 -7.04
CA LEU A 86 3.69 17.92 -8.15
C LEU A 86 4.81 18.64 -8.92
N LYS A 87 5.96 17.98 -9.07
CA LYS A 87 7.03 18.42 -9.97
C LYS A 87 6.86 17.70 -11.30
N PRO A 88 6.48 18.40 -12.38
CA PRO A 88 6.34 17.77 -13.69
C PRO A 88 7.67 17.18 -14.14
N VAL A 89 7.64 15.96 -14.66
CA VAL A 89 8.77 15.33 -15.33
C VAL A 89 8.47 15.24 -16.82
N LYS A 90 9.50 15.32 -17.65
CA LYS A 90 9.36 15.13 -19.10
C LYS A 90 9.08 13.65 -19.37
N VAL A 91 7.95 13.37 -19.97
CA VAL A 91 7.51 12.01 -20.35
C VAL A 91 7.37 11.90 -21.87
N GLY A 92 7.66 10.73 -22.41
CA GLY A 92 7.58 10.38 -23.83
C GLY A 92 7.04 8.96 -24.05
N HIS A 93 6.97 8.54 -25.31
CA HIS A 93 6.36 7.26 -25.70
C HIS A 93 7.12 6.01 -25.24
N SER A 94 8.40 6.15 -24.89
CA SER A 94 9.22 5.07 -24.36
C SER A 94 9.05 4.88 -22.84
N ASP A 95 8.40 5.83 -22.16
CA ASP A 95 8.21 5.74 -20.71
C ASP A 95 7.04 4.83 -20.38
N ILE A 96 7.25 3.99 -19.36
CA ILE A 96 6.25 3.04 -18.93
C ILE A 96 5.22 3.77 -18.07
N ALA A 97 3.98 3.85 -18.56
CA ALA A 97 2.86 4.43 -17.81
C ALA A 97 2.29 3.46 -16.76
N VAL A 98 2.17 2.17 -17.12
CA VAL A 98 1.63 1.10 -16.28
C VAL A 98 2.31 -0.22 -16.65
N LEU A 99 2.73 -0.99 -15.64
CA LEU A 99 3.10 -2.40 -15.78
C LEU A 99 1.98 -3.27 -15.21
N GLN A 100 1.55 -4.28 -15.95
CA GLN A 100 0.54 -5.25 -15.51
C GLN A 100 1.10 -6.67 -15.63
N TYR A 101 0.91 -7.45 -14.57
CA TYR A 101 1.25 -8.87 -14.49
C TYR A 101 0.00 -9.70 -14.15
#